data_AF-A0A2E8EFI3-F1
#
_entry.id   AF-A0A2E8EFI3-F1
#
_cell.length_a   1.000
_cell.length_b   1.000
_cell.length_c   1.000
_cell.angle_alpha   90.00
_cell.angle_beta   90.00
_cell.angle_gamma   90.00
#
_symmetry.space_group_name_H-M   'P 1'
#
loop_
_entity.id
_entity.type
_entity.pdbx_description
1 polymer ?
#
loop_
_entity_poly.entity_id
_entity_poly.type
_entity_poly.pdbx_seq_one_letter_code
_entity_poly.pdbx_strand_id
1 'polypeptide(L)'
;MVFHVSFFIVMGELDDFFMSKVDIPLIRHGKRQRIETLINEEALLLAKYLRDERKEWTPRIAALCGYMELPRLYNELTPLNTEKT
;
A
#
# COMPACT_ATOMS: atom_id res chain seq x y z
N MET A 1 26.84 0.10 24.77
CA MET A 1 26.55 1.44 24.22
C MET A 1 26.41 1.47 22.69
N VAL A 2 27.01 0.54 21.93
CA VAL A 2 26.90 0.51 20.45
C VAL A 2 25.47 0.23 19.96
N PHE A 3 24.75 -0.73 20.58
CA PHE A 3 23.37 -1.07 20.19
C PHE A 3 22.36 0.07 20.33
N HIS A 4 22.51 0.92 21.35
CA HIS A 4 21.59 2.04 21.58
C HIS A 4 21.77 3.15 20.54
N VAL A 5 23.01 3.38 20.08
CA VAL A 5 23.32 4.36 19.05
C VAL A 5 22.90 3.85 17.67
N SER A 6 23.14 2.57 17.36
CA SER A 6 22.69 1.95 16.11
C SER A 6 21.17 1.92 15.97
N PHE A 7 20.43 1.64 17.06
CA PHE A 7 18.96 1.66 17.05
C PHE A 7 18.42 3.09 16.82
N PHE A 8 19.02 4.09 17.46
CA PHE A 8 18.57 5.49 17.32
C PHE A 8 18.82 6.04 15.90
N ILE A 9 19.92 5.64 15.26
CA ILE A 9 20.23 6.01 13.86
C ILE A 9 19.19 5.41 12.91
N VAL A 10 18.88 4.11 13.06
CA VAL A 10 17.89 3.42 12.20
C VAL A 10 16.49 4.02 12.34
N MET A 11 16.09 4.44 13.54
CA MET A 11 14.78 5.10 13.74
C MET A 11 14.71 6.47 13.05
N GLY A 12 15.82 7.22 12.98
CA GLY A 12 15.86 8.51 12.28
C GLY A 12 15.76 8.35 10.76
N GLU A 13 16.54 7.44 10.17
CA GLU A 13 16.53 7.18 8.72
C GLU A 13 15.15 6.67 8.24
N LEU A 14 14.47 5.91 9.09
CA LEU A 14 13.13 5.40 8.81
C LEU A 14 12.06 6.51 8.85
N ASP A 15 12.16 7.44 9.81
CA ASP A 15 11.25 8.58 9.90
C ASP A 15 11.38 9.48 8.67
N ASP A 16 12.61 9.76 8.24
CA ASP A 16 12.90 10.51 7.02
C ASP A 16 12.32 9.82 5.77
N PHE A 17 12.40 8.49 5.71
CA PHE A 17 11.79 7.71 4.64
C PHE A 17 10.26 7.83 4.65
N PHE A 18 9.61 7.78 5.82
CA PHE A 18 8.16 7.95 5.93
C PHE A 18 7.70 9.37 5.56
N MET A 19 8.54 10.38 5.81
CA MET A 19 8.28 11.77 5.42
C MET A 19 8.50 12.04 3.94
N SER A 20 9.16 11.13 3.22
CA SER A 20 9.38 11.27 1.78
C SER A 20 8.06 11.33 1.00
N LYS A 21 8.03 12.18 -0.04
CA LYS A 21 6.85 12.40 -0.86
C LYS A 21 6.88 11.50 -2.09
N VAL A 22 5.78 10.80 -2.32
CA VAL A 22 5.55 9.97 -3.50
C VAL A 22 4.54 10.63 -4.44
N ASP A 23 4.78 10.47 -5.74
CA ASP A 23 3.91 10.94 -6.83
C ASP A 23 2.77 9.93 -7.07
N ILE A 24 2.04 9.61 -6.00
CA ILE A 24 0.81 8.81 -6.04
C ILE A 24 -0.32 9.72 -5.58
N PRO A 25 -1.42 9.83 -6.35
CA PRO A 25 -2.54 10.68 -5.98
C PRO A 25 -3.25 10.16 -4.72
N LEU A 26 -3.64 11.08 -3.84
CA LEU A 26 -4.50 10.79 -2.67
C LEU A 26 -5.84 10.26 -3.15
N ILE A 27 -6.46 9.40 -2.34
CA ILE A 27 -7.86 8.99 -2.54
C ILE A 27 -8.80 10.22 -2.49
N ARG A 28 -8.46 11.22 -1.66
CA ARG A 28 -9.35 12.32 -1.26
C ARG A 28 -9.12 13.68 -1.95
N HIS A 29 -8.25 13.76 -2.97
CA HIS A 29 -7.73 14.95 -3.69
C HIS A 29 -6.32 15.39 -3.25
N GLY A 30 -5.35 15.18 -4.14
CA GLY A 30 -3.99 15.72 -4.04
C GLY A 30 -3.05 15.03 -5.03
N LYS A 31 -2.04 15.77 -5.54
CA LYS A 31 -1.09 15.25 -6.54
C LYS A 31 0.07 14.47 -5.95
N ARG A 32 0.41 14.68 -4.67
CA ARG A 32 1.53 14.03 -3.96
C ARG A 32 1.17 13.80 -2.49
N GLN A 33 1.61 12.68 -1.92
CA GLN A 33 1.47 12.39 -0.50
C GLN A 33 2.75 11.87 0.12
N ARG A 34 2.83 11.89 1.45
CA ARG A 34 3.89 11.21 2.19
C ARG A 34 3.69 9.70 2.13
N ILE A 35 4.77 8.93 2.19
CA ILE A 35 4.71 7.45 2.27
C ILE A 35 3.86 7.02 3.47
N GLU A 36 4.02 7.67 4.61
CA GLU A 36 3.20 7.43 5.81
C GLU A 36 1.70 7.51 5.52
N THR A 37 1.28 8.56 4.80
CA THR A 37 -0.14 8.76 4.45
C THR A 37 -0.63 7.69 3.49
N LEU A 38 0.18 7.32 2.50
CA LEU A 38 -0.14 6.22 1.58
C LEU A 38 -0.32 4.90 2.34
N ILE A 39 0.57 4.56 3.28
CA ILE A 39 0.46 3.34 4.10
C ILE A 39 -0.84 3.34 4.90
N ASN A 40 -1.20 4.46 5.54
CA ASN A 40 -2.44 4.58 6.30
C ASN A 40 -3.70 4.42 5.43
N GLU A 41 -3.69 5.00 4.22
CA GLU A 41 -4.79 4.82 3.27
C GLU A 41 -4.91 3.35 2.81
N GLU A 42 -3.80 2.69 2.48
CA GLU A 42 -3.80 1.28 2.07
C GLU A 42 -4.26 0.35 3.21
N ALA A 43 -3.83 0.60 4.44
CA ALA A 43 -4.30 -0.15 5.61
C ALA A 43 -5.81 -0.01 5.82
N LEU A 44 -6.36 1.19 5.62
CA LEU A 44 -7.80 1.42 5.69
C LEU A 44 -8.54 0.68 4.57
N LEU A 45 -8.03 0.72 3.34
CA LEU A 45 -8.64 0.02 2.21
C LEU A 45 -8.61 -1.50 2.39
N LEU A 46 -7.48 -2.04 2.87
CA LEU A 46 -7.34 -3.44 3.21
C LEU A 46 -8.33 -3.86 4.29
N ALA A 47 -8.44 -3.07 5.37
CA ALA A 47 -9.39 -3.36 6.44
C ALA A 47 -10.85 -3.39 5.94
N LYS A 48 -11.22 -2.49 5.03
CA LYS A 48 -12.55 -2.49 4.40
C LYS A 48 -12.78 -3.71 3.52
N TYR A 49 -11.76 -4.13 2.77
CA TYR A 49 -11.82 -5.35 1.98
C TYR A 49 -12.01 -6.60 2.85
N LEU A 50 -11.24 -6.72 3.93
CA LEU A 50 -11.37 -7.83 4.88
C LEU A 50 -12.73 -7.87 5.59
N ARG A 51 -13.42 -6.74 5.71
CA ARG A 51 -14.78 -6.63 6.27
C ARG A 51 -15.89 -6.78 5.23
N ASP A 52 -15.54 -7.07 3.98
CA ASP A 52 -16.46 -7.14 2.84
C ASP A 52 -17.21 -5.80 2.57
N GLU A 53 -16.72 -4.69 3.13
CA GLU A 53 -17.23 -3.34 2.82
C GLU A 53 -16.78 -2.88 1.42
N ARG A 54 -15.80 -3.58 0.85
CA ARG A 54 -15.23 -3.31 -0.47
C ARG A 54 -14.93 -4.62 -1.18
N LYS A 55 -15.42 -4.76 -2.42
CA LYS A 55 -15.27 -5.98 -3.23
C LYS A 55 -13.83 -6.24 -3.68
N GLU A 56 -13.03 -5.19 -3.84
CA GLU A 56 -11.68 -5.27 -4.40
C GLU A 56 -10.71 -4.33 -3.69
N TRP A 57 -9.51 -4.84 -3.43
CA TRP A 57 -8.39 -4.07 -2.92
C TRP A 57 -7.15 -4.25 -3.81
N THR A 58 -6.93 -3.30 -4.71
CA THR A 58 -5.70 -3.23 -5.50
C THR A 58 -4.70 -2.31 -4.81
N PRO A 59 -3.56 -2.84 -4.31
CA PRO A 59 -2.59 -2.04 -3.58
C PRO A 59 -1.91 -1.03 -4.49
N ARG A 60 -2.08 0.27 -4.22
CA ARG A 60 -1.44 1.34 -5.03
C ARG A 60 0.05 1.46 -4.75
N ILE A 61 0.50 0.99 -3.59
CA ILE A 61 1.92 0.98 -3.24
C ILE A 61 2.76 0.11 -4.20
N ALA A 62 2.13 -0.87 -4.84
CA ALA A 62 2.75 -1.68 -5.88
C ALA A 62 3.18 -0.87 -7.11
N ALA A 63 2.64 0.35 -7.32
CA ALA A 63 3.09 1.23 -8.39
C ALA A 63 4.43 1.93 -8.09
N LEU A 64 4.88 1.98 -6.82
CA LEU A 64 6.19 2.53 -6.45
C LEU A 64 7.34 1.58 -6.78
N CYS A 65 7.08 0.28 -6.69
CA CYS A 65 8.03 -0.74 -7.09
C CYS A 65 7.72 -1.03 -8.56
N GLY A 66 8.63 -0.82 -9.50
CA GLY A 66 8.38 -0.93 -10.94
C GLY A 66 8.00 -2.33 -11.48
N TYR A 67 7.21 -3.12 -10.77
CA TYR A 67 6.60 -4.36 -11.22
C TYR A 67 5.43 -4.06 -12.15
N MET A 68 5.81 -3.79 -13.40
CA MET A 68 5.03 -4.14 -14.58
C MET A 68 4.57 -5.61 -14.44
N GLU A 69 3.28 -5.88 -14.69
CA GLU A 69 2.62 -7.21 -14.77
C GLU A 69 1.81 -7.79 -13.58
N LEU A 70 1.13 -6.98 -12.76
CA LEU A 70 0.03 -7.50 -11.91
C LEU A 70 -1.33 -7.84 -12.59
N PRO A 71 -1.63 -7.56 -13.88
CA PRO A 71 -2.89 -8.00 -14.48
C PRO A 71 -3.06 -9.52 -14.60
N ARG A 72 -1.98 -10.32 -14.51
CA ARG A 72 -2.07 -11.78 -14.66
C ARG A 72 -2.50 -12.49 -13.37
N LEU A 73 -1.97 -12.09 -12.22
CA LEU A 73 -2.22 -12.81 -10.96
C LEU A 73 -3.61 -12.52 -10.37
N TYR A 74 -4.20 -11.35 -10.68
CA TYR A 74 -5.51 -10.97 -10.14
C TYR A 74 -6.68 -11.75 -10.77
N ASN A 75 -6.51 -12.24 -12.00
CA ASN A 75 -7.53 -13.04 -12.69
C ASN A 75 -7.53 -14.53 -12.30
N GLU A 76 -6.50 -15.01 -11.59
CA GLU A 76 -6.43 -16.40 -11.12
C GLU A 76 -6.98 -16.58 -9.69
N LEU A 77 -7.10 -15.48 -8.93
CA LEU A 77 -7.55 -15.51 -7.53
C LEU A 77 -9.02 -15.07 -7.34
N THR A 78 -9.69 -14.59 -8.38
CA THR A 78 -11.15 -14.46 -8.37
C THR A 78 -11.76 -15.85 -8.57
N PRO A 79 -12.49 -16.41 -7.58
CA PRO A 79 -13.28 -17.59 -7.86
C PRO A 79 -14.28 -17.20 -8.95
N LEU A 80 -14.28 -18.01 -10.00
CA LEU A 80 -15.21 -17.99 -11.10
C LEU A 80 -16.65 -17.99 -10.53
N ASN A 81 -17.19 -16.79 -10.34
CA ASN A 81 -18.61 -16.54 -10.47
C ASN A 81 -18.96 -16.93 -11.91
N THR A 82 -19.22 -18.21 -12.09
CA THR A 82 -20.09 -18.73 -13.12
C THR A 82 -21.16 -19.49 -12.39
N GLU A 83 -22.32 -18.85 -12.27
CA GLU A 83 -23.52 -19.42 -12.86
C GLU A 83 -23.43 -20.92 -13.14
N LYS A 84 -23.92 -21.73 -12.21
CA LYS A 84 -24.56 -23.00 -12.54
C LYS A 84 -25.88 -23.05 -11.80
N THR A 85 -26.90 -22.62 -12.54
CA THR A 85 -28.23 -23.23 -12.70
C THR A 85 -28.93 -23.75 -11.44
#